data_AF-J3CVT9-F1
#
_entry.id   AF-J3CVT9-F1
#
_cell.length_a   1.000
_cell.length_b   1.000
_cell.length_c   1.000
_cell.angle_alpha   90.00
_cell.angle_beta   90.00
_cell.angle_gamma   90.00
#
_symmetry.space_group_name_H-M   'P 1'
#
loop_
_entity.id
_entity.type
_entity.pdbx_description
1 polymer ?
#
loop_
_entity_poly.entity_id
_entity_poly.type
_entity_poly.pdbx_seq_one_letter_code
_entity_poly.pdbx_strand_id
1 'polypeptide(L)'
;GRERLPALPDTPTAIEAGFPDFETLAWWGIFAPTGTPPDIVSAIATASKEILSEPATAAQLKETQQMTLLLEDGPAFKIFFDKQVATWGKVVKDNNIRA
;
A
#
# COMPACT_ATOMS: atom_id res chain seq x y z
N GLY A 1 5.73 -10.28 0.29
CA GLY A 1 4.29 -10.54 0.45
C GLY A 1 4.05 -12.02 0.62
N ARG A 2 2.80 -12.48 0.50
CA ARG A 2 2.46 -13.92 0.54
C ARG A 2 2.93 -14.70 -0.67
N GLU A 3 3.10 -14.00 -1.79
CA GLU A 3 3.51 -14.56 -3.06
C GLU A 3 4.84 -13.94 -3.50
N ARG A 4 5.59 -14.68 -4.32
CA ARG A 4 6.82 -14.17 -4.96
C ARG A 4 6.48 -13.13 -6.01
N LEU A 5 7.37 -12.17 -6.19
CA LEU A 5 7.24 -11.22 -7.29
C LEU A 5 7.53 -11.92 -8.62
N PRO A 6 6.73 -11.72 -9.67
CA PRO A 6 7.03 -12.28 -11.00
C PRO A 6 8.40 -11.87 -11.54
N ALA A 7 8.89 -10.68 -11.16
CA ALA A 7 10.22 -10.20 -11.52
C ALA A 7 11.37 -10.87 -10.75
N LEU A 8 11.08 -11.58 -9.65
CA LEU A 8 12.06 -12.26 -8.79
C LEU A 8 11.58 -13.68 -8.43
N PRO A 9 11.37 -14.56 -9.42
CA PRO A 9 10.71 -15.86 -9.22
C PRO A 9 11.52 -16.81 -8.33
N ASP A 10 12.85 -16.69 -8.34
CA ASP A 10 13.74 -17.56 -7.56
C ASP A 10 14.03 -17.02 -6.15
N THR A 11 13.54 -15.83 -5.81
CA THR A 11 13.74 -15.23 -4.49
C THR A 11 12.60 -15.65 -3.56
N PRO A 12 12.88 -16.36 -2.44
CA PRO A 12 11.84 -16.74 -1.50
C PRO A 12 11.24 -15.53 -0.79
N THR A 13 9.96 -15.61 -0.48
CA THR A 13 9.31 -14.70 0.48
C THR A 13 9.83 -14.94 1.89
N ALA A 14 9.65 -13.97 2.80
CA ALA A 14 9.95 -14.17 4.21
C ALA A 14 9.13 -15.32 4.83
N ILE A 15 7.89 -15.50 4.37
CA ILE A 15 7.01 -16.61 4.79
C ILE A 15 7.64 -17.96 4.40
N GLU A 16 8.08 -18.11 3.15
CA GLU A 16 8.79 -19.32 2.67
C GLU A 16 10.12 -19.55 3.40
N ALA A 17 10.76 -18.47 3.87
CA ALA A 17 12.00 -18.52 4.65
C ALA A 17 11.79 -18.86 6.14
N GLY A 18 10.56 -19.12 6.58
CA GLY A 18 10.25 -19.54 7.95
C GLY A 18 9.72 -18.44 8.88
N PHE A 19 9.32 -17.29 8.34
CA PHE A 19 8.67 -16.21 9.10
C PHE A 19 7.18 -16.10 8.74
N PRO A 20 6.31 -16.97 9.30
CA PRO A 20 4.95 -17.19 8.81
C PRO A 20 4.04 -15.95 8.85
N ASP A 21 4.28 -15.04 9.79
CA ASP A 21 3.50 -13.81 9.97
C ASP A 21 4.17 -12.57 9.37
N PHE A 22 5.32 -12.74 8.71
CA PHE A 22 6.10 -11.61 8.17
C PHE A 22 5.62 -11.24 6.77
N GLU A 23 4.51 -10.49 6.74
CA GLU A 23 3.97 -9.90 5.53
C GLU A 23 4.06 -8.37 5.59
N THR A 24 5.12 -7.81 5.03
CA THR A 24 5.38 -6.36 5.02
C THR A 24 5.52 -5.89 3.58
N LEU A 25 4.48 -5.24 3.06
CA LEU A 25 4.51 -4.60 1.74
C LEU A 25 4.69 -3.10 1.91
N ALA A 26 5.55 -2.50 1.08
CA ALA A 26 5.54 -1.06 0.89
C ALA A 26 4.22 -0.66 0.21
N TRP A 27 3.66 0.47 0.61
CA TRP A 27 2.39 0.96 0.09
C TRP A 27 2.45 2.47 -0.11
N TRP A 28 1.57 2.95 -0.97
CA TRP A 28 1.38 4.38 -1.26
C TRP A 28 -0.08 4.73 -1.05
N GLY A 29 -0.31 5.99 -0.70
CA GLY A 29 -1.65 6.51 -0.49
C GLY A 29 -1.70 8.01 -0.72
N ILE A 30 -2.89 8.51 -1.01
CA ILE A 30 -3.16 9.94 -1.21
C ILE A 30 -3.88 10.45 0.03
N PHE A 31 -3.35 11.51 0.63
CA PHE A 31 -3.91 12.12 1.83
C PHE A 31 -4.32 13.56 1.53
N ALA A 32 -5.43 13.99 2.13
CA ALA A 32 -5.88 15.37 2.09
C ALA A 32 -5.84 15.98 3.50
N PRO A 33 -5.71 17.32 3.61
CA PRO A 33 -5.78 18.00 4.90
C PRO A 33 -7.05 17.69 5.70
N THR A 34 -6.98 17.84 7.02
CA THR A 34 -8.17 17.75 7.87
C THR A 34 -9.16 18.85 7.48
N GLY A 35 -10.44 18.49 7.34
CA GLY A 35 -11.51 19.41 6.95
C GLY A 35 -11.69 19.58 5.44
N THR A 36 -10.93 18.87 4.60
CA THR A 36 -11.23 18.83 3.16
C THR A 36 -12.67 18.34 2.92
N PRO A 37 -13.48 19.06 2.13
CA PRO A 37 -14.86 18.68 1.87
C PRO A 37 -14.98 17.26 1.27
N PRO A 38 -15.99 16.46 1.68
CA PRO A 38 -16.14 15.07 1.23
C PRO A 38 -16.27 14.91 -0.29
N ASP A 39 -16.90 15.87 -0.96
CA ASP A 39 -17.05 15.91 -2.41
C ASP A 39 -15.70 16.07 -3.13
N ILE A 40 -14.79 16.90 -2.59
CA ILE A 40 -13.42 17.03 -3.10
C ILE A 40 -12.62 15.74 -2.90
N VAL A 41 -12.74 15.11 -1.73
CA VAL A 41 -12.10 13.81 -1.48
C VAL A 41 -12.62 12.75 -2.46
N SER A 42 -13.93 12.73 -2.69
CA SER A 42 -14.55 11.82 -3.66
C SER A 42 -14.07 12.09 -5.08
N ALA A 43 -13.96 13.35 -5.49
CA ALA A 43 -13.48 13.72 -6.82
C ALA A 43 -12.03 13.27 -7.06
N ILE A 44 -11.15 13.46 -6.06
CA ILE A 44 -9.75 13.00 -6.11
C ILE A 44 -9.69 11.46 -6.20
N ALA A 45 -10.49 10.77 -5.39
CA ALA A 45 -10.53 9.31 -5.42
C ALA A 45 -10.99 8.78 -6.78
N THR A 46 -12.04 9.37 -7.37
CA THR A 46 -12.52 9.01 -8.72
C THR A 46 -11.46 9.25 -9.78
N ALA A 47 -10.88 10.45 -9.85
CA ALA A 47 -9.85 10.78 -10.83
C ALA A 47 -8.60 9.88 -10.70
N SER A 48 -8.21 9.54 -9.46
CA SER A 48 -7.09 8.63 -9.21
C SER A 48 -7.40 7.22 -9.73
N LYS A 49 -8.62 6.72 -9.51
CA LYS A 49 -9.04 5.40 -10.02
C LYS A 49 -9.06 5.37 -11.55
N GLU A 50 -9.53 6.44 -12.18
CA GLU A 50 -9.55 6.56 -13.65
C GLU A 50 -8.13 6.47 -14.22
N ILE A 51 -7.22 7.33 -13.78
CA ILE A 51 -5.84 7.39 -14.27
C ILE A 51 -5.09 6.08 -14.01
N LEU A 52 -5.24 5.50 -12.81
CA LEU A 52 -4.58 4.24 -12.46
C LEU A 52 -5.18 3.02 -13.19
N SER A 53 -6.39 3.14 -13.75
CA SER A 53 -7.00 2.12 -14.59
C SER A 53 -6.56 2.20 -16.05
N GLU A 54 -5.92 3.31 -16.47
CA GLU A 54 -5.40 3.42 -17.83
C GLU A 54 -4.29 2.39 -18.06
N PRO A 55 -4.35 1.59 -19.16
CA PRO A 55 -3.40 0.50 -19.38
C PRO A 55 -1.94 0.93 -19.37
N ALA A 56 -1.63 2.09 -19.95
CA ALA A 56 -0.26 2.61 -20.02
C ALA A 56 0.27 2.98 -18.61
N THR A 57 -0.52 3.71 -17.83
CA THR A 57 -0.19 4.08 -16.45
C THR A 57 -0.05 2.84 -15.57
N ALA A 58 -0.99 1.90 -15.68
CA ALA A 58 -0.98 0.68 -14.90
C ALA A 58 0.22 -0.21 -15.24
N ALA A 59 0.56 -0.35 -16.52
CA ALA A 59 1.74 -1.08 -16.96
C ALA A 59 3.02 -0.41 -16.44
N GLN A 60 3.14 0.91 -16.58
CA GLN A 60 4.31 1.65 -16.12
C GLN A 60 4.55 1.44 -14.62
N LEU A 61 3.53 1.54 -13.77
CA LEU A 61 3.68 1.33 -12.32
C LEU A 61 4.03 -0.13 -11.97
N LYS A 62 3.40 -1.09 -12.64
CA LYS A 62 3.69 -2.52 -12.43
C LYS A 62 5.11 -2.89 -12.87
N GLU A 63 5.57 -2.38 -14.00
CA GLU A 63 6.86 -2.75 -14.58
C GLU A 63 8.02 -2.02 -13.89
N THR A 64 7.85 -0.73 -13.61
CA THR A 64 8.96 0.10 -13.07
C THR A 64 9.03 0.11 -11.56
N GLN A 65 7.89 -0.02 -10.86
CA GLN A 65 7.82 0.04 -9.39
C GLN A 65 7.37 -1.30 -8.78
N GLN A 66 7.06 -2.32 -9.59
CA GLN A 66 6.60 -3.63 -9.11
C GLN A 66 5.35 -3.53 -8.23
N MET A 67 4.53 -2.50 -8.46
CA MET A 67 3.37 -2.19 -7.65
C MET A 67 2.18 -3.06 -8.04
N THR A 68 1.46 -3.55 -7.03
CA THR A 68 0.09 -4.02 -7.20
C THR A 68 -0.85 -2.83 -7.02
N LEU A 69 -1.67 -2.55 -8.03
CA LEU A 69 -2.64 -1.46 -7.95
C LEU A 69 -3.88 -1.92 -7.17
N LEU A 70 -4.11 -1.28 -6.02
CA LEU A 70 -5.32 -1.44 -5.21
C LEU A 70 -6.14 -0.16 -5.33
N LEU A 71 -7.26 -0.24 -6.05
CA LEU A 71 -8.14 0.90 -6.36
C LEU A 71 -9.28 1.01 -5.34
N GLU A 72 -8.93 0.96 -4.06
CA GLU A 72 -9.88 1.08 -2.96
C GLU A 72 -10.42 2.52 -2.81
N ASP A 73 -11.52 2.69 -2.07
CA ASP A 73 -12.05 4.01 -1.74
C ASP A 73 -11.49 4.56 -0.41
N GLY A 74 -11.83 5.80 -0.07
CA GLY A 74 -11.34 6.47 1.14
C GLY A 74 -11.64 5.69 2.44
N PRO A 75 -12.87 5.20 2.66
CA PRO A 75 -13.19 4.37 3.83
C PRO A 75 -12.34 3.10 3.95
N ALA A 76 -12.18 2.33 2.88
CA ALA A 76 -11.36 1.11 2.89
C ALA A 76 -9.88 1.43 3.14
N PHE A 77 -9.35 2.47 2.47
CA PHE A 77 -7.99 2.94 2.68
C PHE A 77 -7.75 3.40 4.13
N LYS A 78 -8.74 4.03 4.78
CA LYS A 78 -8.62 4.42 6.19
C LYS A 78 -8.47 3.22 7.12
N ILE A 79 -9.24 2.15 6.90
CA ILE A 79 -9.13 0.92 7.70
C ILE A 79 -7.71 0.32 7.54
N PHE A 80 -7.22 0.26 6.30
CA PHE A 80 -5.86 -0.19 6.01
C PHE A 80 -4.81 0.68 6.73
N PHE A 81 -4.90 2.01 6.59
CA PHE A 81 -3.96 2.95 7.19
C PHE A 81 -3.92 2.84 8.71
N ASP A 82 -5.07 2.79 9.38
CA ASP A 82 -5.14 2.65 10.84
C ASP A 82 -4.44 1.36 11.31
N LYS A 83 -4.59 0.26 10.56
CA LYS A 83 -3.89 -1.01 10.84
C LYS A 83 -2.37 -0.89 10.66
N GLN A 84 -1.91 -0.17 9.64
CA GLN A 84 -0.48 0.07 9.41
C GLN A 84 0.12 0.89 10.56
N VAL A 85 -0.54 1.98 10.96
CA VAL A 85 -0.11 2.82 12.10
C VAL A 85 -0.05 2.00 13.38
N ALA A 86 -1.06 1.17 13.66
CA ALA A 86 -1.09 0.33 14.84
C ALA A 86 0.07 -0.68 14.85
N THR A 87 0.29 -1.38 13.73
CA THR A 87 1.34 -2.41 13.60
C THR A 87 2.73 -1.80 13.75
N TRP A 88 3.05 -0.80 12.93
CA TRP A 88 4.39 -0.21 12.90
C TRP A 88 4.68 0.66 14.11
N GLY A 89 3.67 1.38 14.62
CA GLY A 89 3.78 2.13 15.87
C GLY A 89 4.11 1.22 17.06
N LYS A 90 3.56 0.00 17.11
CA LYS A 90 3.90 -1.00 18.13
C LYS A 90 5.35 -1.45 17.98
N VAL A 91 5.77 -1.81 16.76
CA VAL A 91 7.15 -2.25 16.48
C VAL A 91 8.18 -1.22 16.92
N VAL A 92 7.96 0.06 16.57
CA VAL A 92 8.86 1.16 16.94
C VAL A 92 8.99 1.29 18.47
N LYS A 93 7.86 1.25 19.18
CA LYS A 93 7.82 1.40 20.65
C LYS A 93 8.47 0.22 21.36
N ASP A 94 8.10 -1.00 21.00
CA ASP A 94 8.59 -2.22 21.66
C ASP A 94 10.11 -2.39 21.51
N ASN A 95 10.67 -1.91 20.41
CA ASN A 95 12.09 -2.07 20.08
C ASN A 95 12.92 -0.81 20.31
N ASN A 96 12.34 0.25 20.92
CA ASN A 96 13.00 1.53 21.17
C ASN A 96 13.74 2.10 19.93
N ILE A 97 13.12 1.97 18.76
CA ILE A 97 13.66 2.49 17.49
C ILE A 97 13.50 4.01 17.48
N ARG A 98 14.57 4.72 17.12
CA ARG A 98 14.62 6.19 17.06
C ARG A 98 15.20 6.65 15.73
N ALA A 99 14.83 7.86 15.31
CA ALA A 99 15.40 8.52 14.14
C ALA A 99 16.82 9.04 14.40
#